data_AF-A0A7Z9Y764-F1
#
_entry.id   AF-A0A7Z9Y764-F1
#
_cell.length_a   1.000
_cell.length_b   1.000
_cell.length_c   1.000
_cell.angle_alpha   90.00
_cell.angle_beta   90.00
_cell.angle_gamma   90.00
#
_symmetry.space_group_name_H-M   'P 1'
#
loop_
_entity.id
_entity.type
_entity.pdbx_description
1 polymer ?
#
loop_
_entity_poly.entity_id
_entity_poly.type
_entity_poly.pdbx_seq_one_letter_code
_entity_poly.pdbx_strand_id
1 'polypeptide(L)'
;MRRIVAGAILALVLGATAVTILTVFGGSGSSLYLPIVAKPGAPPPNIAGCDVFPANNIWNTPVDSLPVHANSAAYMAAIGLGDNIHADFGSGVWPPGSNSPIGIPYVDVPGSQIPVAVSFTWADESDPGPYPIPADAPIEG
;
A
#
# COMPACT_ATOMS: atom_id res chain seq x y z
N MET A 1 55.24 -13.46 -8.74
CA MET A 1 54.05 -13.30 -9.60
C MET A 1 52.80 -13.40 -8.73
N ARG A 2 51.97 -12.34 -8.72
CA ARG A 2 50.50 -12.34 -8.67
C ARG A 2 50.05 -10.94 -8.27
N ARG A 3 49.77 -10.12 -9.28
CA ARG A 3 49.07 -8.85 -9.12
C ARG A 3 47.60 -9.19 -8.90
N ILE A 4 47.03 -8.82 -7.75
CA ILE A 4 45.59 -8.85 -7.53
C ILE A 4 45.03 -7.68 -8.33
N VAL A 5 44.28 -7.97 -9.39
CA VAL A 5 43.54 -6.96 -10.15
C VAL A 5 42.18 -6.83 -9.48
N ALA A 6 41.99 -5.75 -8.71
CA ALA A 6 40.66 -5.32 -8.30
C ALA A 6 39.95 -4.77 -9.54
N GLY A 7 39.00 -5.52 -10.08
CA GLY A 7 38.15 -5.07 -11.19
C GLY A 7 37.11 -4.08 -10.67
N ALA A 8 37.18 -2.83 -11.13
CA ALA A 8 36.19 -1.80 -10.85
C ALA A 8 34.84 -2.19 -11.49
N ILE A 9 33.78 -2.14 -10.69
CA ILE A 9 32.39 -2.27 -11.18
C ILE A 9 32.02 -0.94 -11.82
N LEU A 10 32.00 -0.87 -13.15
CA LEU A 10 31.43 0.26 -13.88
C LEU A 10 29.92 0.06 -13.97
N ALA A 11 29.17 0.73 -13.09
CA ALA A 11 27.72 0.81 -13.18
C ALA A 11 27.35 1.84 -14.26
N LEU A 12 26.93 1.37 -15.43
CA LEU A 12 26.30 2.23 -16.44
C LEU A 12 24.80 2.33 -16.09
N VAL A 13 24.39 3.45 -15.52
CA VAL A 13 22.97 3.74 -15.23
C VAL A 13 22.34 4.36 -16.47
N LEU A 14 21.62 3.58 -17.25
CA LEU A 14 20.61 4.09 -18.19
C LEU A 14 19.23 3.76 -17.61
N GLY A 15 18.50 4.80 -17.16
CA GLY A 15 17.05 4.80 -16.91
C GLY A 15 16.51 3.78 -15.90
N ALA A 16 16.28 4.24 -14.66
CA ALA A 16 15.34 3.75 -13.61
C ALA A 16 15.06 2.23 -13.38
N THR A 17 15.76 1.30 -14.03
CA THR A 17 15.69 -0.14 -13.74
C THR A 17 17.07 -0.62 -13.30
N ALA A 18 17.24 -0.85 -11.99
CA ALA A 18 18.45 -1.49 -11.47
C ALA A 18 18.41 -2.98 -11.82
N VAL A 19 18.98 -3.36 -12.97
CA VAL A 19 19.19 -4.76 -13.32
C VAL A 19 20.37 -5.26 -12.49
N THR A 20 20.08 -6.00 -11.41
CA THR A 20 21.13 -6.66 -10.63
C THR A 20 21.37 -8.05 -11.22
N ILE A 21 22.56 -8.28 -11.75
CA ILE A 21 22.95 -9.56 -12.35
C ILE A 21 23.59 -10.42 -11.25
N LEU A 22 22.93 -11.50 -10.84
CA LEU A 22 23.52 -12.50 -9.94
C LEU A 22 24.12 -13.64 -10.76
N THR A 23 25.45 -13.78 -10.73
CA THR A 23 26.13 -14.94 -11.34
C THR A 23 26.16 -16.10 -10.34
N VAL A 24 25.44 -17.19 -10.62
CA VAL A 24 25.55 -18.46 -9.90
C VAL A 24 26.57 -19.35 -10.61
N PHE A 25 27.66 -19.71 -9.93
CA PHE A 25 28.65 -20.64 -10.47
C PHE A 25 28.19 -22.09 -10.25
N GLY A 26 27.51 -22.65 -11.26
CA GLY A 26 27.34 -24.10 -11.35
C GLY A 26 28.64 -24.75 -11.83
N GLY A 27 29.13 -25.76 -11.11
CA GLY A 27 30.27 -26.56 -11.55
C GLY A 27 29.97 -27.15 -12.93
N SER A 28 30.86 -26.87 -13.90
CA SER A 28 30.72 -27.12 -15.35
C SER A 28 30.22 -25.91 -16.17
N GLY A 29 30.87 -24.76 -16.00
CA GLY A 29 31.17 -23.79 -17.08
C GLY A 29 30.00 -23.10 -17.81
N SER A 30 28.76 -23.35 -17.43
CA SER A 30 27.58 -22.79 -18.08
C SER A 30 26.96 -21.73 -17.17
N SER A 31 27.20 -20.45 -17.47
CA SER A 31 26.56 -19.34 -16.78
C SER A 31 25.13 -19.16 -17.29
N LEU A 32 24.15 -19.42 -16.42
CA LEU A 32 22.76 -19.07 -16.67
C LEU A 32 22.52 -17.62 -16.23
N TYR A 33 22.15 -16.77 -17.17
CA TYR A 33 21.75 -15.39 -16.89
C TYR A 33 20.23 -15.34 -16.70
N LEU A 34 19.80 -15.23 -15.45
CA LEU A 34 18.40 -14.95 -15.12
C LEU A 34 18.28 -13.45 -14.84
N PRO A 35 17.59 -12.66 -15.69
CA PRO A 35 17.23 -11.31 -15.33
C PRO A 35 16.20 -11.38 -14.20
N ILE A 36 16.62 -11.09 -12.97
CA ILE A 36 15.66 -10.76 -11.90
C ILE A 36 15.19 -9.34 -12.20
N VAL A 37 14.06 -9.22 -12.90
CA VAL A 37 13.33 -7.97 -12.98
C VAL A 37 12.58 -7.82 -11.66
N ALA A 38 13.26 -7.30 -10.64
CA ALA A 38 12.59 -6.84 -9.43
C ALA A 38 11.90 -5.52 -9.79
N LYS A 39 10.57 -5.54 -9.95
CA LYS A 39 9.78 -4.31 -10.03
C LYS A 39 9.98 -3.55 -8.71
N PRO A 40 10.48 -2.31 -8.72
CA PRO A 40 10.49 -1.49 -7.52
C PRO A 40 9.03 -1.25 -7.10
N GLY A 41 8.73 -1.61 -5.86
CA GLY A 41 7.43 -1.43 -5.22
C GLY A 41 7.50 -2.08 -3.84
N ALA A 42 6.94 -1.41 -2.83
CA ALA A 42 6.68 -2.10 -1.57
C ALA A 42 5.76 -3.30 -1.86
N PRO A 43 5.90 -4.43 -1.14
CA PRO A 43 4.90 -5.49 -1.22
C PRO A 43 3.52 -4.87 -0.97
N PRO A 44 2.45 -5.35 -1.65
CA PRO A 44 1.12 -4.82 -1.45
C PRO A 44 0.78 -4.88 0.05
N PRO A 45 0.04 -3.89 0.58
CA PRO A 45 -0.46 -3.99 1.93
C PRO A 45 -1.27 -5.29 2.06
N ASN A 46 -1.21 -5.91 3.22
CA ASN A 46 -1.86 -7.19 3.45
C ASN A 46 -2.88 -7.03 4.58
N ILE A 47 -4.09 -7.57 4.38
CA ILE A 47 -5.17 -7.59 5.36
C ILE A 47 -5.46 -9.05 5.68
N ALA A 48 -5.35 -9.42 6.97
CA ALA A 48 -5.63 -10.78 7.46
C ALA A 48 -4.88 -11.90 6.71
N GLY A 49 -3.62 -11.65 6.29
CA GLY A 49 -2.82 -12.63 5.54
C GLY A 49 -3.05 -12.60 4.03
N CYS A 50 -3.97 -11.78 3.51
CA CYS A 50 -4.26 -11.64 2.09
C CYS A 50 -3.76 -10.31 1.51
N ASP A 51 -3.12 -10.36 0.34
CA ASP A 51 -2.67 -9.14 -0.35
C ASP A 51 -3.87 -8.30 -0.80
N VAL A 52 -3.79 -6.99 -0.55
CA VAL A 52 -4.76 -6.01 -1.04
C VAL A 52 -4.53 -5.84 -2.54
N PHE A 53 -5.41 -6.48 -3.31
CA PHE A 53 -5.35 -6.64 -4.76
C PHE A 53 -4.18 -7.50 -5.27
N PRO A 54 -4.31 -8.13 -6.46
CA PRO A 54 -3.19 -8.76 -7.14
C PRO A 54 -2.03 -7.79 -7.39
N ALA A 55 -0.79 -8.30 -7.41
CA ALA A 55 0.40 -7.47 -7.64
C ALA A 55 0.39 -6.69 -8.97
N ASN A 56 -0.34 -7.17 -9.97
CA ASN A 56 -0.51 -6.51 -11.28
C ASN A 56 -1.81 -5.68 -11.39
N ASN A 57 -2.52 -5.44 -10.29
CA ASN A 57 -3.70 -4.59 -10.28
C ASN A 57 -3.31 -3.13 -10.57
N ILE A 58 -4.17 -2.39 -11.27
CA ILE A 58 -3.95 -0.98 -11.60
C ILE A 58 -3.68 -0.11 -10.36
N TRP A 59 -4.30 -0.43 -9.22
CA TRP A 59 -4.10 0.28 -7.94
C TRP A 59 -2.67 0.14 -7.38
N ASN A 60 -1.91 -0.85 -7.84
CA ASN A 60 -0.50 -1.07 -7.48
C ASN A 60 0.47 -0.44 -8.51
N THR A 61 -0.02 0.42 -9.41
CA THR A 61 0.80 1.08 -10.43
C THR A 61 1.49 2.33 -9.84
N PRO A 62 2.84 2.41 -9.87
CA PRO A 62 3.55 3.62 -9.48
C PRO A 62 3.16 4.80 -10.38
N VAL A 63 2.88 5.95 -9.76
CA VAL A 63 2.44 7.18 -10.46
C VAL A 63 3.44 8.33 -10.34
N ASP A 64 4.55 8.11 -9.64
CA ASP A 64 5.59 9.09 -9.33
C ASP A 64 6.39 9.57 -10.54
N SER A 65 6.30 8.86 -11.67
CA SER A 65 6.94 9.22 -12.94
C SER A 65 5.96 9.63 -14.05
N LEU A 66 4.65 9.64 -13.78
CA LEU A 66 3.66 10.02 -14.79
C LEU A 66 3.64 11.54 -15.03
N PRO A 67 3.36 12.01 -16.25
CA PRO A 67 3.18 13.43 -16.51
C PRO A 67 2.05 14.02 -15.66
N VAL A 68 2.27 15.22 -15.12
CA VAL A 68 1.20 15.96 -14.46
C VAL A 68 0.09 16.25 -15.47
N HIS A 69 -1.16 15.97 -15.10
CA HIS A 69 -2.31 16.25 -15.95
C HIS A 69 -2.42 17.74 -16.28
N ALA A 70 -2.73 18.10 -17.53
CA ALA A 70 -2.75 19.50 -17.98
C ALA A 70 -3.70 20.41 -17.15
N ASN A 71 -4.78 19.84 -16.63
CA ASN A 71 -5.74 20.56 -15.75
C ASN A 71 -5.36 20.54 -14.26
N SER A 72 -4.21 20.01 -13.86
CA SER A 72 -3.83 19.87 -12.44
C SER A 72 -3.94 21.19 -11.66
N ALA A 73 -3.46 22.29 -12.26
CA ALA A 73 -3.57 23.63 -11.67
C ALA A 73 -5.03 24.05 -11.42
N ALA A 74 -5.95 23.71 -12.32
CA ALA A 74 -7.37 24.02 -12.16
C ALA A 74 -8.00 23.16 -11.04
N TYR A 75 -7.63 21.89 -10.92
CA TYR A 75 -8.10 21.02 -9.83
C TYR A 75 -7.61 21.53 -8.46
N MET A 76 -6.34 21.88 -8.34
CA MET A 76 -5.80 22.43 -7.08
C MET A 76 -6.47 23.77 -6.72
N ALA A 77 -6.73 24.64 -7.70
CA ALA A 77 -7.44 25.90 -7.47
C ALA A 77 -8.89 25.68 -7.03
N ALA A 78 -9.57 24.64 -7.55
CA ALA A 78 -10.93 24.28 -7.15
C ALA A 78 -11.00 23.65 -5.75
N ILE A 79 -9.96 22.91 -5.34
CA ILE A 79 -9.84 22.35 -3.99
C ILE A 79 -9.58 23.46 -2.95
N GLY A 80 -8.81 24.49 -3.32
CA GLY A 80 -8.43 25.59 -2.45
C GLY A 80 -6.96 25.49 -2.03
N LEU A 81 -6.10 26.32 -2.61
CA LEU A 81 -4.65 26.27 -2.39
C LEU A 81 -4.20 26.66 -0.97
N GLY A 82 -5.06 27.34 -0.22
CA GLY A 82 -4.80 27.79 1.15
C GLY A 82 -5.90 27.39 2.13
N ASP A 83 -6.82 26.52 1.71
CA ASP A 83 -7.91 26.08 2.55
C ASP A 83 -7.45 25.00 3.53
N ASN A 84 -8.16 24.89 4.64
CA ASN A 84 -7.91 23.85 5.62
C ASN A 84 -8.62 22.56 5.18
N ILE A 85 -7.91 21.45 5.25
CA ILE A 85 -8.53 20.13 5.13
C ILE A 85 -9.09 19.70 6.48
N HIS A 86 -10.24 19.04 6.46
CA HIS A 86 -10.69 18.25 7.59
C HIS A 86 -9.93 16.93 7.59
N ALA A 87 -8.81 16.87 8.33
CA ALA A 87 -7.96 15.69 8.37
C ALA A 87 -8.59 14.60 9.23
N ASP A 88 -9.28 13.67 8.59
CA ASP A 88 -9.92 12.53 9.25
C ASP A 88 -8.97 11.33 9.41
N PHE A 89 -7.70 11.61 9.72
CA PHE A 89 -6.61 10.62 9.84
C PHE A 89 -6.19 10.41 11.30
N GLY A 90 -7.06 10.71 12.26
CA GLY A 90 -6.81 10.59 13.69
C GLY A 90 -6.89 9.15 14.19
N SER A 91 -6.22 8.85 15.30
CA SER A 91 -6.42 7.61 16.08
C SER A 91 -6.06 7.85 17.56
N GLY A 92 -6.57 6.99 18.45
CA GLY A 92 -6.24 7.06 19.87
C GLY A 92 -7.27 7.85 20.66
N VAL A 93 -6.83 8.80 21.50
CA VAL A 93 -7.69 9.52 22.44
C VAL A 93 -7.44 11.03 22.37
N TRP A 94 -8.51 11.83 22.27
CA TRP A 94 -8.41 13.29 22.15
C TRP A 94 -9.56 14.04 22.85
N PRO A 95 -9.30 15.18 23.53
CA PRO A 95 -8.00 15.83 23.72
C PRO A 95 -7.06 15.03 24.65
N PRO A 96 -5.77 15.36 24.70
CA PRO A 96 -4.83 14.69 25.60
C PRO A 96 -5.32 14.74 27.05
N GLY A 97 -5.42 13.56 27.69
CA GLY A 97 -5.97 13.42 29.04
C GLY A 97 -7.48 13.18 29.12
N SER A 98 -8.18 13.04 27.98
CA SER A 98 -9.54 12.52 27.92
C SER A 98 -9.57 10.98 27.84
N ASN A 99 -10.76 10.41 27.69
CA ASN A 99 -11.00 9.00 27.33
C ASN A 99 -11.84 8.88 26.04
N SER A 100 -11.99 9.97 25.28
CA SER A 100 -12.77 9.97 24.04
C SER A 100 -11.91 9.40 22.92
N PRO A 101 -12.30 8.29 22.28
CA PRO A 101 -11.60 7.83 21.08
C PRO A 101 -11.60 8.94 20.02
N ILE A 102 -10.63 8.88 19.09
CA ILE A 102 -10.70 9.53 17.78
C ILE A 102 -10.43 8.52 16.66
N GLY A 103 -11.03 8.75 15.49
CA GLY A 103 -10.71 8.07 14.23
C GLY A 103 -11.70 7.00 13.79
N ILE A 104 -11.32 6.29 12.72
CA ILE A 104 -12.15 5.25 12.06
C ILE A 104 -11.44 3.89 12.19
N PRO A 105 -11.67 3.15 13.29
CA PRO A 105 -11.01 1.87 13.51
C PRO A 105 -11.61 0.77 12.62
N TYR A 106 -10.82 -0.26 12.33
CA TYR A 106 -11.28 -1.48 11.68
C TYR A 106 -10.76 -2.72 12.42
N VAL A 107 -11.45 -3.85 12.23
CA VAL A 107 -11.04 -5.16 12.74
C VAL A 107 -11.32 -6.21 11.68
N ASP A 108 -10.42 -7.18 11.51
CA ASP A 108 -10.69 -8.38 10.73
C ASP A 108 -11.33 -9.46 11.62
N VAL A 109 -12.23 -10.24 11.03
CA VAL A 109 -12.88 -11.37 11.69
C VAL A 109 -12.73 -12.62 10.83
N PRO A 110 -12.67 -13.83 11.42
CA PRO A 110 -12.69 -15.04 10.63
C PRO A 110 -14.01 -15.15 9.86
N GLY A 111 -13.98 -15.83 8.70
CA GLY A 111 -15.20 -16.07 7.90
C GLY A 111 -16.29 -16.88 8.63
N SER A 112 -15.97 -17.45 9.80
CA SER A 112 -16.91 -18.12 10.70
C SER A 112 -17.59 -17.18 11.70
N GLN A 113 -17.32 -15.87 11.66
CA GLN A 113 -18.00 -14.88 12.51
C GLN A 113 -19.50 -14.93 12.25
N ILE A 114 -20.27 -15.16 13.31
CA ILE A 114 -21.73 -15.24 13.20
C ILE A 114 -22.27 -13.84 12.86
N PRO A 115 -23.03 -13.69 11.76
CA PRO A 115 -23.62 -12.41 11.41
C PRO A 115 -24.70 -11.98 12.40
N VAL A 116 -24.78 -10.67 12.65
CA VAL A 116 -25.81 -10.05 13.48
C VAL A 116 -26.72 -9.15 12.64
N ALA A 117 -27.99 -9.08 13.03
CA ALA A 117 -28.92 -8.13 12.44
C ALA A 117 -28.62 -6.72 12.96
N VAL A 118 -28.52 -5.76 12.05
CA VAL A 118 -28.29 -4.35 12.36
C VAL A 118 -29.43 -3.54 11.74
N SER A 119 -29.94 -2.57 12.51
CA SER A 119 -30.90 -1.58 12.03
C SER A 119 -30.22 -0.25 11.85
N PHE A 120 -30.46 0.41 10.72
CA PHE A 120 -29.89 1.72 10.39
C PHE A 120 -30.94 2.81 10.47
N THR A 121 -30.50 4.02 10.85
CA THR A 121 -31.29 5.24 10.70
C THR A 121 -31.47 5.60 9.22
N TRP A 122 -30.45 5.36 8.40
CA TRP A 122 -30.42 5.58 6.95
C TRP A 122 -30.11 4.27 6.22
N ALA A 123 -31.10 3.39 6.15
CA ALA A 123 -30.92 2.04 5.59
C ALA A 123 -30.65 2.03 4.09
N ASP A 124 -30.95 3.11 3.37
CA ASP A 124 -30.72 3.26 1.92
C ASP A 124 -29.25 3.57 1.58
N GLU A 125 -28.43 3.94 2.56
CA GLU A 125 -26.98 4.09 2.40
C GLU A 125 -26.20 2.80 2.71
N SER A 126 -26.90 1.67 2.91
CA SER A 126 -26.29 0.39 3.29
C SER A 126 -26.88 -0.78 2.51
N ASP A 127 -26.03 -1.73 2.13
CA ASP A 127 -26.49 -3.01 1.58
C ASP A 127 -27.25 -3.80 2.65
N PRO A 128 -28.35 -4.50 2.35
CA PRO A 128 -29.07 -5.29 3.36
C PRO A 128 -28.18 -6.32 4.06
N GLY A 129 -28.23 -6.35 5.40
CA GLY A 129 -27.51 -7.32 6.23
C GLY A 129 -28.07 -8.75 6.18
N PRO A 130 -27.65 -9.64 7.11
CA PRO A 130 -26.87 -9.38 8.33
C PRO A 130 -25.36 -9.20 8.10
N TYR A 131 -24.64 -8.67 9.10
CA TYR A 131 -23.21 -8.32 8.99
C TYR A 131 -22.34 -9.11 9.98
N PRO A 132 -21.10 -9.47 9.62
CA PRO A 132 -20.17 -10.18 10.49
C PRO A 132 -19.49 -9.23 11.50
N ILE A 133 -20.28 -8.55 12.34
CA ILE A 133 -19.76 -7.62 13.35
C ILE A 133 -19.47 -8.39 14.65
N PRO A 134 -18.24 -8.36 15.19
CA PRO A 134 -17.91 -9.00 16.46
C PRO A 134 -18.45 -8.17 17.64
N ALA A 135 -18.67 -8.81 18.80
CA ALA A 135 -19.26 -8.14 19.96
C ALA A 135 -18.34 -7.06 20.57
N ASP A 136 -17.03 -7.17 20.32
CA ASP A 136 -15.97 -6.25 20.73
C ASP A 136 -15.48 -5.36 19.58
N ALA A 137 -16.30 -5.16 18.54
CA ALA A 137 -16.00 -4.23 17.46
C ALA A 137 -15.64 -2.83 18.04
N PRO A 138 -14.54 -2.22 17.58
CA PRO A 138 -14.17 -0.88 18.05
C PRO A 138 -15.21 0.14 17.58
N ILE A 139 -15.43 1.17 18.40
CA ILE A 139 -16.38 2.24 18.12
C ILE A 139 -15.65 3.40 17.44
N GLU A 140 -16.19 3.87 16.33
CA GLU A 140 -15.80 5.13 15.69
C GLU A 140 -16.19 6.31 16.57
N GLY A 141 -15.30 7.28 16.66
CA GLY A 141 -15.44 8.50 17.45
C GLY A 141 -14.07 9.09 17.65
#